data_AF-A0A2V8CRL7-F1
#
_entry.id   AF-A0A2V8CRL7-F1
#
_cell.length_a   1.000
_cell.length_b   1.000
_cell.length_c   1.000
_cell.angle_alpha   90.00
_cell.angle_beta   90.00
_cell.angle_gamma   90.00
#
_symmetry.space_group_name_H-M   'P 1'
#
loop_
_entity.id
_entity.type
_entity.pdbx_description
1 polymer ?
#
loop_
_entity_poly.entity_id
_entity_poly.type
_entity_poly.pdbx_seq_one_letter_code
_entity_poly.pdbx_strand_id
1 'polypeptide(L)'
;MLRALTLAALFAVLPGAASGQVLGVLHVKVTLTDATRAPMPVPRHALLISDNPATSSPRRVVTAPDGTAEVRLRPGSYTVESDEPVTFNGKSYQWTQTLEITAGRDVILELTADNAEVGGAPEPSASPAPENDPSLLLPQWKDSVVAVWTPQSRASGFVVDGAGLVVTNQRVIGSASAVDVQLTPSVKVAARVLVADRVRDVAVLWIDPVNTASVRPVPLDCADGSKPPFVHGQRVVAIGAPLRGQKDVSFGEVSRVEPHASVADFRLAPGSTGGPVFNTGGGVVGLSSVVDDQDERRRRDARIVPVADACEVVRSAEKAMQTAERPVATRLPVEPLRPFPVDALDAAGQRRQGSLSAYQLSSSDFDITFLTPVLVSGSQHSAQQANTRAGSTRAPDVQQGRQVAPTDFGGWSEYFADVPPVLVVRVTPKLPPIKHFKPGFSRLRALCGNVQVTPIHPFTLEQRVSETDAIREGLYVFDPQSLGPHCKSVKLVLYSEKEPEKQETRAVDRQLIERIWQDFAPYRALVATGSGGQADR
;
A
#
# COMPACT_ATOMS: atom_id res chain seq x y z
N MET A 1 -20.07 33.95 -74.91
CA MET A 1 -21.06 34.14 -73.83
C MET A 1 -20.35 33.87 -72.49
N LEU A 2 -19.39 34.69 -72.06
CA LEU A 2 -19.48 35.76 -71.04
C LEU A 2 -20.55 35.51 -69.96
N ARG A 3 -20.16 35.00 -68.78
CA ARG A 3 -19.61 35.69 -67.58
C ARG A 3 -20.72 36.24 -66.68
N ALA A 4 -21.02 35.52 -65.60
CA ALA A 4 -21.70 36.02 -64.41
C ALA A 4 -20.73 35.92 -63.22
N LEU A 5 -20.52 37.07 -62.57
CA LEU A 5 -19.83 37.20 -61.30
C LEU A 5 -20.68 36.59 -60.17
N THR A 6 -20.04 35.90 -59.23
CA THR A 6 -20.50 35.86 -57.84
C THR A 6 -19.31 35.91 -56.90
N LEU A 7 -19.32 36.95 -56.07
CA LEU A 7 -18.43 37.22 -54.94
C LEU A 7 -18.47 36.05 -53.95
N ALA A 8 -17.31 35.48 -53.59
CA ALA A 8 -17.16 34.68 -52.38
C ALA A 8 -16.39 35.51 -51.36
N ALA A 9 -17.09 35.94 -50.30
CA ALA A 9 -16.51 36.71 -49.21
C ALA A 9 -15.60 35.83 -48.35
N LEU A 10 -14.39 36.32 -48.12
CA LEU A 10 -13.34 35.74 -47.30
C LEU A 10 -13.71 35.96 -45.81
N PHE A 11 -14.22 34.94 -45.12
CA PHE A 11 -14.31 34.96 -43.66
C PHE A 11 -12.99 34.44 -43.07
N ALA A 12 -12.13 35.38 -42.70
CA ALA A 12 -11.01 35.10 -41.82
C ALA A 12 -11.55 34.76 -40.42
N VAL A 13 -11.39 33.52 -40.00
CA VAL A 13 -11.64 33.10 -38.61
C VAL A 13 -10.53 33.71 -37.75
N LEU A 14 -10.85 34.80 -37.06
CA LEU A 14 -10.02 35.31 -35.96
C LEU A 14 -9.99 34.24 -34.85
N PRO A 15 -8.83 33.93 -34.26
CA PRO A 15 -8.80 33.17 -33.02
C PRO A 15 -9.52 33.99 -31.95
N GLY A 16 -10.63 33.45 -31.43
CA GLY A 16 -11.34 34.04 -30.30
C GLY A 16 -10.35 34.24 -29.16
N ALA A 17 -10.12 35.50 -28.80
CA ALA A 17 -9.43 35.85 -27.58
C ALA A 17 -10.17 35.15 -26.42
N ALA A 18 -9.49 34.22 -25.75
CA ALA A 18 -9.96 33.71 -24.47
C ALA A 18 -10.03 34.92 -23.55
N SER A 19 -11.24 35.40 -23.27
CA SER A 19 -11.47 36.43 -22.28
C SER A 19 -10.91 35.92 -20.96
N GLY A 20 -9.85 36.56 -20.47
CA GLY A 20 -9.38 36.34 -19.10
C GLY A 20 -10.53 36.76 -18.18
N GLN A 21 -11.34 35.80 -17.74
CA GLN A 21 -12.41 36.07 -16.79
C GLN A 21 -11.76 36.62 -15.52
N VAL A 22 -12.09 37.87 -15.20
CA VAL A 22 -11.59 38.56 -14.00
C VAL A 22 -12.06 37.76 -12.79
N LEU A 23 -11.10 37.21 -12.03
CA LEU A 23 -11.37 36.45 -10.81
C LEU A 23 -11.89 37.40 -9.73
N GLY A 24 -12.82 36.92 -8.91
CA GLY A 24 -13.15 37.56 -7.63
C GLY A 24 -12.26 37.00 -6.52
N VAL A 25 -12.05 37.78 -5.45
CA VAL A 25 -11.32 37.33 -4.26
C VAL A 25 -12.29 37.08 -3.13
N LEU A 26 -12.29 35.86 -2.61
CA LEU A 26 -12.99 35.52 -1.38
C LEU A 26 -12.00 35.63 -0.22
N HIS A 27 -12.29 36.55 0.70
CA HIS A 27 -11.60 36.68 1.99
C HIS A 27 -12.46 36.00 3.05
N VAL A 28 -11.95 34.92 3.63
CA VAL A 28 -12.60 34.22 4.74
C VAL A 28 -11.95 34.64 6.04
N LYS A 29 -12.75 34.93 7.06
CA LYS A 29 -12.28 35.20 8.41
C LYS A 29 -13.05 34.34 9.41
N VAL A 30 -12.34 33.53 10.17
CA VAL A 30 -12.91 32.63 11.17
C VAL A 30 -12.56 33.15 12.55
N THR A 31 -13.58 33.53 13.33
CA THR A 31 -13.40 34.16 14.64
C THR A 31 -14.43 33.63 15.63
N LEU A 32 -13.98 33.15 16.79
CA LEU A 32 -14.83 32.74 17.90
C LEU A 32 -14.65 33.70 19.07
N THR A 33 -15.59 33.74 20.02
CA THR A 33 -15.53 34.65 21.17
C THR A 33 -15.20 33.93 22.45
N ASP A 34 -14.18 34.39 23.16
CA ASP A 34 -13.77 33.80 24.44
C ASP A 34 -14.77 34.11 25.58
N ALA A 35 -14.49 33.59 26.78
CA ALA A 35 -15.34 33.81 27.96
C ALA A 35 -15.48 35.28 28.37
N THR A 36 -14.60 36.17 27.89
CA THR A 36 -14.62 37.62 28.12
C THR A 36 -15.26 38.40 26.97
N ARG A 37 -15.80 37.70 25.96
CA ARG A 37 -16.32 38.22 24.68
C ARG A 37 -15.24 38.86 23.78
N ALA A 38 -13.97 38.58 24.01
CA ALA A 38 -12.93 39.00 23.09
C ALA A 38 -12.91 38.11 21.84
N PRO A 39 -12.75 38.69 20.63
CA PRO A 39 -12.64 37.92 19.39
C PRO A 39 -11.30 37.19 19.35
N MET A 40 -11.37 35.86 19.18
CA MET A 40 -10.23 34.95 19.05
C MET A 40 -10.21 34.37 17.63
N PRO A 41 -9.13 34.62 16.86
CA PRO A 41 -9.00 34.04 15.53
C PRO A 41 -8.83 32.52 15.63
N VAL A 42 -9.36 31.79 14.64
CA VAL A 42 -9.22 30.32 14.57
C VAL A 42 -8.15 29.96 13.52
N PRO A 43 -6.90 29.68 13.94
CA PRO A 43 -5.82 29.36 13.01
C PRO A 43 -5.87 27.91 12.55
N ARG A 44 -5.29 27.65 11.36
CA ARG A 44 -5.15 26.31 10.77
C ARG A 44 -6.46 25.54 10.59
N HIS A 45 -7.59 26.24 10.56
CA HIS A 45 -8.89 25.63 10.29
C HIS A 45 -9.02 25.33 8.80
N ALA A 46 -9.45 24.12 8.46
CA ALA A 46 -9.60 23.69 7.09
C ALA A 46 -11.04 23.86 6.61
N LEU A 47 -11.17 24.54 5.45
CA LEU A 47 -12.42 24.81 4.76
C LEU A 47 -12.40 24.14 3.39
N LEU A 48 -13.52 23.58 3.00
CA LEU A 48 -13.77 23.01 1.69
C LEU A 48 -14.64 23.98 0.89
N ILE A 49 -14.19 24.33 -0.31
CA ILE A 49 -14.90 25.25 -1.22
C ILE A 49 -15.31 24.48 -2.46
N SER A 50 -16.61 24.31 -2.66
CA SER A 50 -17.20 23.63 -3.82
C SER A 50 -18.05 24.57 -4.66
N ASP A 51 -18.17 24.30 -5.96
CA ASP A 51 -19.18 24.97 -6.80
C ASP A 51 -20.58 24.62 -6.27
N ASN A 52 -21.57 25.49 -6.46
CA ASN A 52 -22.97 25.20 -6.12
C ASN A 52 -23.88 25.29 -7.36
N PRO A 53 -24.40 24.17 -7.90
CA PRO A 53 -24.24 22.79 -7.42
C PRO A 53 -22.83 22.22 -7.67
N ALA A 54 -22.43 21.23 -6.88
CA ALA A 54 -21.07 20.66 -6.94
C ALA A 54 -20.78 20.00 -8.30
N THR A 55 -19.83 20.57 -9.05
CA THR A 55 -19.41 20.06 -10.38
C THR A 55 -18.00 19.47 -10.40
N SER A 56 -17.23 19.67 -9.33
CA SER A 56 -15.85 19.22 -9.18
C SER A 56 -15.51 18.91 -7.72
N SER A 57 -14.37 18.26 -7.48
CA SER A 57 -13.88 18.00 -6.13
C SER A 57 -13.61 19.32 -5.38
N PRO A 58 -14.01 19.46 -4.10
CA PRO A 58 -13.87 20.70 -3.36
C PRO A 58 -12.40 21.09 -3.18
N ARG A 59 -12.15 22.39 -3.19
CA ARG A 59 -10.83 22.98 -2.93
C ARG A 59 -10.64 23.16 -1.44
N ARG A 60 -9.58 22.58 -0.89
CA ARG A 60 -9.24 22.72 0.53
C ARG A 60 -8.38 23.96 0.77
N VAL A 61 -8.79 24.79 1.72
CA VAL A 61 -8.14 26.04 2.10
C VAL A 61 -7.97 26.06 3.61
N VAL A 62 -6.84 26.57 4.10
CA VAL A 62 -6.50 26.54 5.54
C VAL A 62 -6.27 27.97 6.03
N THR A 63 -6.85 28.33 7.19
CA THR A 63 -6.68 29.66 7.76
C THR A 63 -5.26 29.90 8.28
N ALA A 64 -4.78 31.12 8.09
CA ALA A 64 -3.52 31.63 8.62
C ALA A 64 -3.60 31.84 10.15
N PRO A 65 -2.47 32.16 10.83
CA PRO A 65 -2.44 32.37 12.28
C PRO A 65 -3.41 33.45 12.81
N ASP A 66 -3.80 34.39 11.96
CA ASP A 66 -4.78 35.45 12.26
C ASP A 66 -6.25 35.04 11.97
N GLY A 67 -6.48 33.77 11.62
CA GLY A 67 -7.81 33.22 11.34
C GLY A 67 -8.35 33.56 9.96
N THR A 68 -7.52 34.11 9.05
CA THR A 68 -7.94 34.51 7.70
C THR A 68 -7.49 33.55 6.61
N ALA A 69 -8.21 33.51 5.50
CA ALA A 69 -7.79 32.82 4.28
C ALA A 69 -8.26 33.59 3.04
N GLU A 70 -7.46 33.57 1.97
CA GLU A 70 -7.79 34.22 0.70
C GLU A 70 -7.81 33.23 -0.45
N VAL A 71 -8.85 33.31 -1.28
CA VAL A 71 -9.05 32.39 -2.39
C VAL A 71 -9.54 33.15 -3.61
N ARG A 72 -8.86 32.95 -4.75
CA ARG A 72 -9.31 33.51 -6.02
C ARG A 72 -10.25 32.54 -6.72
N LEU A 73 -11.47 32.97 -6.94
CA LEU A 73 -12.54 32.17 -7.52
C LEU A 73 -13.04 32.81 -8.82
N ARG A 74 -13.56 31.97 -9.71
CA ARG A 74 -14.24 32.49 -10.90
C ARG A 74 -15.60 33.04 -10.47
N PRO A 75 -16.22 33.92 -11.26
CA PRO A 75 -17.59 34.34 -10.98
C PRO A 75 -18.54 33.13 -10.98
N GLY A 76 -19.37 33.01 -9.95
CA GLY A 76 -20.28 31.88 -9.77
C GLY A 76 -20.70 31.64 -8.31
N SER A 77 -21.58 30.66 -8.12
CA SER A 77 -22.09 30.25 -6.81
C SER A 77 -21.18 29.21 -6.16
N TYR A 78 -20.87 29.39 -4.88
CA TYR A 78 -19.99 28.51 -4.12
C TYR A 78 -20.57 28.16 -2.76
N THR A 79 -20.27 26.95 -2.30
CA THR A 79 -20.48 26.52 -0.91
C THR A 79 -19.13 26.44 -0.21
N VAL A 80 -19.02 27.08 0.94
CA VAL A 80 -17.86 27.02 1.84
C VAL A 80 -18.28 26.27 3.09
N GLU A 81 -17.66 25.13 3.35
CA GLU A 81 -17.96 24.28 4.49
C GLU A 81 -16.70 23.96 5.30
N SER A 82 -16.86 23.61 6.57
CA SER A 82 -15.74 23.16 7.41
C SER A 82 -15.42 21.70 7.12
N ASP A 83 -14.13 21.41 6.94
CA ASP A 83 -13.61 20.04 6.74
C ASP A 83 -13.86 19.17 7.99
N GLU A 84 -13.65 19.76 9.18
CA GLU A 84 -13.95 19.18 10.49
C GLU A 84 -14.54 20.26 11.42
N PRO A 85 -15.33 19.93 12.45
CA PRO A 85 -15.82 20.92 13.41
C PRO A 85 -14.70 21.52 14.30
N VAL A 86 -14.80 22.81 14.60
CA VAL A 86 -13.88 23.49 15.53
C VAL A 86 -14.42 23.38 16.94
N THR A 87 -13.66 22.75 17.83
CA THR A 87 -14.00 22.71 19.27
C THR A 87 -13.41 23.92 19.99
N PHE A 88 -14.25 24.72 20.63
CA PHE A 88 -13.83 25.89 21.39
C PHE A 88 -14.75 26.10 22.60
N ASN A 89 -14.18 26.30 23.79
CA ASN A 89 -14.93 26.46 25.05
C ASN A 89 -16.01 25.37 25.28
N GLY A 90 -15.71 24.12 24.94
CA GLY A 90 -16.63 22.99 25.14
C GLY A 90 -17.85 22.98 24.23
N LYS A 91 -17.83 23.76 23.14
CA LYS A 91 -18.83 23.73 22.07
C LYS A 91 -18.16 23.38 20.75
N SER A 92 -18.90 22.69 19.89
CA SER A 92 -18.44 22.35 18.54
C SER A 92 -19.08 23.30 17.55
N TYR A 93 -18.27 23.95 16.73
CA TYR A 93 -18.68 24.93 15.73
C TYR A 93 -18.37 24.39 14.34
N GLN A 94 -19.40 24.23 13.52
CA GLN A 94 -19.25 23.87 12.12
C GLN A 94 -19.96 24.91 11.26
N TRP A 95 -19.35 25.27 10.13
CA TRP A 95 -19.93 26.24 9.21
C TRP A 95 -20.19 25.61 7.86
N THR A 96 -21.34 25.94 7.28
CA THR A 96 -21.70 25.70 5.89
C THR A 96 -22.38 26.96 5.37
N GLN A 97 -21.77 27.65 4.42
CA GLN A 97 -22.24 28.94 3.89
C GLN A 97 -22.22 28.94 2.37
N THR A 98 -23.30 29.42 1.77
CA THR A 98 -23.41 29.57 0.31
C THR A 98 -23.28 31.04 -0.06
N LEU A 99 -22.46 31.35 -1.05
CA LEU A 99 -22.18 32.72 -1.47
C LEU A 99 -21.95 32.85 -2.99
N GLU A 100 -22.18 34.04 -3.52
CA GLU A 100 -21.98 34.37 -4.93
C GLU A 100 -20.72 35.21 -5.12
N ILE A 101 -19.82 34.76 -6.01
CA ILE A 101 -18.65 35.51 -6.42
C ILE A 101 -18.96 36.27 -7.71
N THR A 102 -18.79 37.59 -7.69
CA THR A 102 -18.94 38.44 -8.88
C THR A 102 -17.57 38.85 -9.43
N ALA A 103 -17.45 38.95 -10.76
CA ALA A 103 -16.20 39.32 -11.42
C ALA A 103 -15.62 40.64 -10.88
N GLY A 104 -14.36 40.61 -10.44
CA GLY A 104 -13.63 41.80 -9.99
C GLY A 104 -14.14 42.43 -8.69
N ARG A 105 -14.92 41.70 -7.88
CA ARG A 105 -15.32 42.13 -6.53
C ARG A 105 -14.74 41.21 -5.48
N ASP A 106 -14.40 41.83 -4.35
CA ASP A 106 -13.97 41.12 -3.15
C ASP A 106 -15.21 40.79 -2.31
N VAL A 107 -15.26 39.56 -1.83
CA VAL A 107 -16.33 39.06 -0.96
C VAL A 107 -15.69 38.68 0.37
N ILE A 108 -16.24 39.19 1.47
CA ILE A 108 -15.80 38.85 2.83
C ILE A 108 -16.81 37.88 3.43
N LEU A 109 -16.35 36.69 3.80
CA LEU A 109 -17.11 35.69 4.53
C LEU A 109 -16.60 35.64 5.97
N GLU A 110 -17.41 36.11 6.91
CA GLU A 110 -17.12 35.99 8.34
C GLU A 110 -17.80 34.75 8.91
N LEU A 111 -17.00 33.80 9.40
CA LEU A 111 -17.45 32.60 10.09
C LEU A 111 -17.29 32.82 11.60
N THR A 112 -18.42 32.93 12.29
CA THR A 112 -18.49 33.27 13.72
C THR A 112 -19.39 32.30 14.47
N ALA A 113 -19.42 32.39 15.79
CA ALA A 113 -20.32 31.57 16.61
C ALA A 113 -21.80 31.75 16.23
N ASP A 114 -22.19 32.92 15.71
CA ASP A 114 -23.59 33.27 15.42
C ASP A 114 -24.13 32.62 14.14
N ASN A 115 -23.25 32.21 13.22
CA ASN A 115 -23.60 31.56 11.96
C ASN A 115 -22.99 30.16 11.82
N ALA A 116 -22.57 29.59 12.95
CA ALA A 116 -22.17 28.20 13.06
C ALA A 116 -23.39 27.32 13.38
N GLU A 117 -23.39 26.10 12.87
CA GLU A 117 -24.12 25.00 13.47
C GLU A 117 -23.43 24.64 14.78
N VAL A 118 -24.01 25.10 15.89
CA VAL A 118 -23.48 24.85 17.24
C VAL A 118 -24.11 23.57 17.77
N GLY A 119 -23.36 22.47 17.65
CA GLY A 119 -23.67 21.27 18.40
C GLY A 119 -23.33 21.47 19.87
N GLY A 120 -24.17 20.96 20.79
CA GLY A 120 -23.65 20.61 22.10
C GLY A 120 -22.45 19.69 21.85
N ALA A 121 -21.29 19.99 22.45
CA ALA A 121 -20.27 18.95 22.55
C ALA A 121 -20.99 17.72 23.13
N PRO A 122 -20.77 16.51 22.59
CA PRO A 122 -21.30 15.32 23.25
C PRO A 122 -21.02 15.48 24.74
N GLU A 123 -22.07 15.38 25.58
CA GLU A 123 -21.88 15.33 27.02
C GLU A 123 -20.71 14.38 27.29
N PRO A 124 -19.82 14.67 28.25
CA PRO A 124 -18.79 13.72 28.62
C PRO A 124 -19.49 12.52 29.25
N SER A 125 -19.99 11.60 28.41
CA SER A 125 -19.87 10.18 28.68
C SER A 125 -18.39 10.01 28.91
N ALA A 126 -18.05 9.96 30.21
CA ALA A 126 -16.72 10.03 30.79
C ALA A 126 -15.64 10.02 29.70
N SER A 127 -14.95 11.16 29.50
CA SER A 127 -13.64 11.09 28.86
C SER A 127 -13.01 9.83 29.43
N PRO A 128 -12.69 8.82 28.61
CA PRO A 128 -11.89 7.78 29.15
C PRO A 128 -10.71 8.49 29.80
N ALA A 129 -10.24 7.99 30.94
CA ALA A 129 -8.97 8.43 31.47
C ALA A 129 -7.99 8.61 30.29
N PRO A 130 -6.98 9.49 30.36
CA PRO A 130 -6.00 9.64 29.27
C PRO A 130 -5.43 8.31 28.72
N GLU A 131 -5.65 7.18 29.42
CA GLU A 131 -5.54 5.79 28.97
C GLU A 131 -6.42 5.33 27.77
N ASN A 132 -7.57 5.95 27.43
CA ASN A 132 -8.41 5.49 26.30
C ASN A 132 -8.64 6.53 25.19
N ASP A 133 -7.68 7.42 24.97
CA ASP A 133 -7.56 8.10 23.67
C ASP A 133 -7.02 7.09 22.63
N PRO A 134 -7.81 6.73 21.60
CA PRO A 134 -7.37 5.77 20.59
C PRO A 134 -6.16 6.24 19.78
N SER A 135 -5.81 7.53 19.82
CA SER A 135 -4.56 8.05 19.24
C SER A 135 -3.31 7.44 19.88
N LEU A 136 -3.41 6.94 21.12
CA LEU A 136 -2.31 6.30 21.85
C LEU A 136 -2.10 4.85 21.46
N LEU A 137 -3.08 4.20 20.84
CA LEU A 137 -2.99 2.78 20.47
C LEU A 137 -1.89 2.53 19.44
N LEU A 138 -1.70 3.44 18.48
CA LEU A 138 -0.66 3.29 17.47
C LEU A 138 0.75 3.36 18.09
N PRO A 139 1.16 4.43 18.80
CA PRO A 139 2.46 4.44 19.49
C PRO A 139 2.66 3.26 20.44
N GLN A 140 1.60 2.81 21.12
CA GLN A 140 1.66 1.73 22.10
C GLN A 140 1.86 0.35 21.46
N TRP A 141 1.21 0.07 20.33
CA TRP A 141 1.12 -1.28 19.76
C TRP A 141 1.78 -1.42 18.38
N LYS A 142 2.24 -0.32 17.76
CA LYS A 142 2.88 -0.37 16.43
C LYS A 142 4.00 -1.40 16.37
N ASP A 143 4.82 -1.57 17.42
CA ASP A 143 5.97 -2.47 17.37
C ASP A 143 5.56 -3.96 17.50
N SER A 144 4.34 -4.21 17.96
CA SER A 144 3.72 -5.53 18.05
C SER A 144 3.05 -5.96 16.74
N VAL A 145 2.62 -5.01 15.91
CA VAL A 145 2.04 -5.27 14.60
C VAL A 145 3.16 -5.54 13.59
N VAL A 146 3.01 -6.55 12.75
CA VAL A 146 4.02 -7.01 11.79
C VAL A 146 3.43 -7.11 10.40
N ALA A 147 4.28 -7.03 9.37
CA ALA A 147 3.88 -7.36 8.00
C ALA A 147 4.19 -8.84 7.72
N VAL A 148 3.22 -9.56 7.18
CA VAL A 148 3.32 -10.96 6.78
C VAL A 148 3.41 -11.03 5.26
N TRP A 149 4.44 -11.71 4.76
CA TRP A 149 4.72 -11.86 3.34
C TRP A 149 4.57 -13.32 2.94
N THR A 150 3.66 -13.58 1.99
CA THR A 150 3.50 -14.88 1.35
C THR A 150 3.93 -14.79 -0.11
N PRO A 151 3.97 -15.90 -0.87
CA PRO A 151 4.19 -15.83 -2.31
C PRO A 151 3.09 -15.11 -3.10
N GLN A 152 1.89 -14.99 -2.55
CA GLN A 152 0.68 -14.56 -3.27
C GLN A 152 0.09 -13.25 -2.74
N SER A 153 0.45 -12.86 -1.52
CA SER A 153 -0.21 -11.80 -0.80
C SER A 153 0.69 -11.21 0.27
N ARG A 154 0.32 -10.00 0.71
CA ARG A 154 0.83 -9.39 1.94
C ARG A 154 -0.34 -9.11 2.87
N ALA A 155 -0.08 -9.25 4.15
CA ALA A 155 -1.00 -8.91 5.23
C ALA A 155 -0.28 -8.27 6.39
N SER A 156 -1.09 -7.91 7.37
CA SER A 156 -0.69 -7.60 8.72
C SER A 156 -0.88 -8.82 9.63
N GLY A 157 -0.15 -8.82 10.72
CA GLY A 157 -0.34 -9.71 11.85
C GLY A 157 0.13 -9.01 13.11
N PHE A 158 0.09 -9.70 14.24
CA PHE A 158 0.61 -9.14 15.48
C PHE A 158 1.13 -10.21 16.44
N VAL A 159 2.19 -9.86 17.17
CA VAL A 159 2.81 -10.73 18.18
C VAL A 159 1.89 -10.83 19.39
N VAL A 160 1.56 -12.06 19.80
CA VAL A 160 0.60 -12.34 20.89
C VAL A 160 1.25 -12.88 22.15
N ASP A 161 2.48 -13.39 22.07
CA ASP A 161 3.22 -13.86 23.25
C ASP A 161 4.74 -13.63 23.16
N GLY A 162 5.44 -13.96 24.25
CA GLY A 162 6.91 -13.93 24.33
C GLY A 162 7.59 -15.14 23.69
N ALA A 163 6.85 -16.16 23.27
CA ALA A 163 7.40 -17.33 22.57
C ALA A 163 7.59 -17.07 21.06
N GLY A 164 7.09 -15.92 20.58
CA GLY A 164 7.18 -15.50 19.18
C GLY A 164 5.97 -15.95 18.35
N LEU A 165 4.81 -16.16 18.97
CA LEU A 165 3.58 -16.42 18.24
C LEU A 165 3.03 -15.13 17.63
N VAL A 166 2.63 -15.22 16.36
CA VAL A 166 2.02 -14.13 15.60
C VAL A 166 0.67 -14.58 15.07
N VAL A 167 -0.37 -13.79 15.26
CA VAL A 167 -1.72 -14.03 14.72
C VAL A 167 -1.93 -13.22 13.45
N THR A 168 -2.59 -13.83 12.45
CA THR A 168 -3.04 -13.19 11.20
C THR A 168 -4.22 -13.98 10.61
N ASN A 169 -4.73 -13.63 9.43
CA ASN A 169 -5.83 -14.36 8.80
C ASN A 169 -5.35 -15.58 8.00
N GLN A 170 -6.13 -16.66 8.07
CA GLN A 170 -5.84 -17.88 7.30
C GLN A 170 -5.90 -17.64 5.80
N ARG A 171 -6.87 -16.86 5.31
CA ARG A 171 -7.03 -16.60 3.87
C ARG A 171 -5.81 -15.99 3.20
N VAL A 172 -5.02 -15.23 3.96
CA VAL A 172 -3.78 -14.61 3.46
C VAL A 172 -2.68 -15.66 3.37
N ILE A 173 -2.56 -16.53 4.38
CA ILE A 173 -1.55 -17.59 4.43
C ILE A 173 -1.82 -18.68 3.38
N GLY A 174 -3.10 -18.99 3.12
CA GLY A 174 -3.49 -20.02 2.17
C GLY A 174 -3.00 -21.39 2.61
N SER A 175 -2.20 -22.04 1.76
CA SER A 175 -1.58 -23.36 2.00
C SER A 175 -0.08 -23.28 2.33
N ALA A 176 0.45 -22.07 2.58
CA ALA A 176 1.86 -21.91 2.91
C ALA A 176 2.20 -22.60 4.23
N SER A 177 3.35 -23.30 4.29
CA SER A 177 3.90 -23.88 5.52
C SER A 177 4.95 -22.98 6.18
N ALA A 178 5.49 -22.02 5.44
CA ALA A 178 6.42 -21.00 5.90
C ALA A 178 6.13 -19.68 5.18
N VAL A 179 6.36 -18.58 5.88
CA VAL A 179 6.15 -17.21 5.41
C VAL A 179 7.25 -16.31 5.97
N ASP A 180 7.43 -15.12 5.42
CA ASP A 180 8.34 -14.14 6.01
C ASP A 180 7.56 -13.13 6.85
N VAL A 181 8.09 -12.78 8.01
CA VAL A 181 7.51 -11.78 8.93
C VAL A 181 8.47 -10.62 9.07
N GLN A 182 7.99 -9.42 8.76
CA GLN A 182 8.73 -8.18 8.89
C GLN A 182 8.21 -7.38 10.10
N LEU A 183 9.05 -7.34 11.14
CA LEU A 183 8.76 -6.68 12.41
C LEU A 183 8.90 -5.16 12.30
N THR A 184 9.97 -4.73 11.64
CA THR A 184 10.30 -3.32 11.41
C THR A 184 10.80 -3.15 9.98
N PRO A 185 10.94 -1.91 9.47
CA PRO A 185 11.49 -1.69 8.13
C PRO A 185 12.85 -2.37 7.89
N SER A 186 13.65 -2.57 8.94
CA SER A 186 14.99 -3.19 8.87
C SER A 186 15.09 -4.62 9.39
N VAL A 187 14.01 -5.19 9.95
CA VAL A 187 14.03 -6.52 10.57
C VAL A 187 12.94 -7.39 9.94
N LYS A 188 13.38 -8.34 9.11
CA LYS A 188 12.55 -9.42 8.56
C LYS A 188 13.13 -10.78 8.93
N VAL A 189 12.28 -11.74 9.21
CA VAL A 189 12.65 -13.09 9.68
C VAL A 189 11.75 -14.14 9.06
N ALA A 190 12.23 -15.38 8.96
CA ALA A 190 11.41 -16.50 8.54
C ALA A 190 10.45 -16.91 9.67
N ALA A 191 9.22 -17.27 9.32
CA ALA A 191 8.21 -17.78 10.23
C ALA A 191 7.68 -19.13 9.75
N ARG A 192 7.41 -20.03 10.69
CA ARG A 192 6.72 -21.29 10.44
C ARG A 192 5.22 -21.11 10.66
N VAL A 193 4.39 -21.67 9.79
CA VAL A 193 2.94 -21.73 10.02
C VAL A 193 2.66 -22.92 10.94
N LEU A 194 2.18 -22.67 12.15
CA LEU A 194 1.85 -23.74 13.10
C LEU A 194 0.44 -24.27 12.87
N VAL A 195 -0.52 -23.35 12.74
CA VAL A 195 -1.93 -23.68 12.50
C VAL A 195 -2.51 -22.64 11.54
N ALA A 196 -3.32 -23.10 10.59
CA ALA A 196 -4.05 -22.26 9.65
C ALA A 196 -5.50 -22.76 9.58
N ASP A 197 -6.39 -22.14 10.36
CA ASP A 197 -7.79 -22.53 10.49
C ASP A 197 -8.67 -21.75 9.51
N ARG A 198 -9.12 -22.45 8.47
CA ARG A 198 -9.95 -21.87 7.41
C ARG A 198 -11.36 -21.51 7.87
N VAL A 199 -11.91 -22.22 8.85
CA VAL A 199 -13.27 -21.98 9.35
C VAL A 199 -13.30 -20.68 10.15
N ARG A 200 -12.28 -20.48 10.99
CA ARG A 200 -12.12 -19.29 11.83
C ARG A 200 -11.49 -18.09 11.11
N ASP A 201 -10.92 -18.31 9.92
CA ASP A 201 -10.09 -17.34 9.20
C ASP A 201 -8.92 -16.80 10.06
N VAL A 202 -8.30 -17.69 10.85
CA VAL A 202 -7.14 -17.37 11.71
C VAL A 202 -5.98 -18.31 11.41
N ALA A 203 -4.79 -17.76 11.30
CA ALA A 203 -3.53 -18.49 11.30
C ALA A 203 -2.62 -18.01 12.42
N VAL A 204 -1.84 -18.95 12.96
CA VAL A 204 -0.80 -18.67 13.95
C VAL A 204 0.55 -19.07 13.36
N LEU A 205 1.43 -18.07 13.31
CA LEU A 205 2.80 -18.18 12.84
C LEU A 205 3.74 -18.22 14.05
N TRP A 206 4.90 -18.83 13.87
CA TRP A 206 5.96 -18.86 14.86
C TRP A 206 7.23 -18.27 14.29
N ILE A 207 7.75 -17.25 14.97
CA ILE A 207 9.07 -16.65 14.72
C ILE A 207 9.99 -16.95 15.90
N ASP A 208 11.30 -16.98 15.63
CA ASP A 208 12.27 -17.20 16.72
C ASP A 208 12.16 -16.06 17.77
N PRO A 209 11.96 -16.39 19.06
CA PRO A 209 11.72 -15.40 20.10
C PRO A 209 12.87 -14.41 20.31
N VAL A 210 14.09 -14.72 19.84
CA VAL A 210 15.21 -13.76 19.88
C VAL A 210 14.91 -12.49 19.08
N ASN A 211 14.05 -12.59 18.05
CA ASN A 211 13.66 -11.47 17.20
C ASN A 211 12.45 -10.69 17.74
N THR A 212 11.75 -11.22 18.75
CA THR A 212 10.62 -10.55 19.42
C THR A 212 10.94 -10.15 20.86
N ALA A 213 12.16 -10.35 21.34
CA ALA A 213 12.53 -10.09 22.74
C ALA A 213 12.24 -8.64 23.21
N SER A 214 12.29 -7.66 22.31
CA SER A 214 11.97 -6.25 22.59
C SER A 214 10.55 -5.85 22.21
N VAL A 215 9.75 -6.78 21.68
CA VAL A 215 8.37 -6.52 21.24
C VAL A 215 7.43 -6.81 22.40
N ARG A 216 6.58 -5.84 22.75
CA ARG A 216 5.50 -6.04 23.72
C ARG A 216 4.40 -6.89 23.07
N PRO A 217 4.06 -8.08 23.58
CA PRO A 217 2.99 -8.87 22.99
C PRO A 217 1.62 -8.23 23.23
N VAL A 218 0.74 -8.34 22.24
CA VAL A 218 -0.65 -7.92 22.33
C VAL A 218 -1.45 -8.98 23.11
N PRO A 219 -2.01 -8.65 24.29
CA PRO A 219 -2.76 -9.61 25.06
C PRO A 219 -4.07 -9.95 24.37
N LEU A 220 -4.30 -11.25 24.13
CA LEU A 220 -5.60 -11.75 23.71
C LEU A 220 -6.47 -11.89 24.96
N ASP A 221 -7.57 -11.15 25.03
CA ASP A 221 -8.56 -11.32 26.09
C ASP A 221 -9.40 -12.57 25.79
N CYS A 222 -8.92 -13.73 26.27
CA CYS A 222 -9.56 -15.02 26.09
C CYS A 222 -10.63 -15.34 27.14
N ALA A 223 -11.21 -14.32 27.79
CA ALA A 223 -12.27 -14.52 28.78
C ALA A 223 -13.45 -15.35 28.22
N ASP A 224 -14.04 -16.20 29.08
CA ASP A 224 -15.10 -17.14 28.71
C ASP A 224 -16.27 -16.47 27.99
N GLY A 225 -16.63 -17.02 26.83
CA GLY A 225 -17.54 -16.52 25.77
C GLY A 225 -19.01 -16.29 26.13
N SER A 226 -19.25 -15.79 27.34
CA SER A 226 -20.54 -15.40 27.91
C SER A 226 -21.03 -14.02 27.45
N LYS A 227 -20.17 -13.20 26.82
CA LYS A 227 -20.54 -11.92 26.25
C LYS A 227 -20.29 -11.92 24.74
N PRO A 228 -21.23 -11.39 23.93
CA PRO A 228 -20.97 -11.16 22.52
C PRO A 228 -19.76 -10.21 22.39
N PRO A 229 -18.74 -10.55 21.57
CA PRO A 229 -17.50 -9.78 21.47
C PRO A 229 -17.70 -8.38 20.89
N PHE A 230 -18.85 -8.16 20.24
CA PHE A 230 -19.21 -6.91 19.61
C PHE A 230 -20.64 -6.49 19.93
N VAL A 231 -20.87 -5.19 19.98
CA VAL A 231 -22.19 -4.56 20.03
C VAL A 231 -22.34 -3.67 18.79
N HIS A 232 -23.55 -3.61 18.22
CA HIS A 232 -23.84 -2.66 17.16
C HIS A 232 -23.56 -1.22 17.65
N GLY A 233 -22.90 -0.40 16.84
CA GLY A 233 -22.47 0.94 17.21
C GLY A 233 -21.17 1.00 18.01
N GLN A 234 -20.52 -0.13 18.25
CA GLN A 234 -19.25 -0.17 18.97
C GLN A 234 -18.14 0.44 18.11
N ARG A 235 -17.49 1.49 18.63
CA ARG A 235 -16.32 2.09 18.01
C ARG A 235 -15.10 1.17 18.16
N VAL A 236 -14.37 1.02 17.06
CA VAL A 236 -13.21 0.13 16.95
C VAL A 236 -12.06 0.82 16.21
N VAL A 237 -10.86 0.37 16.50
CA VAL A 237 -9.61 0.87 15.90
C VAL A 237 -8.80 -0.31 15.42
N ALA A 238 -8.52 -0.39 14.13
CA ALA A 238 -7.61 -1.38 13.57
C ALA A 238 -6.22 -0.76 13.40
N ILE A 239 -5.16 -1.52 13.74
CA ILE A 239 -3.79 -1.14 13.41
C ILE A 239 -3.29 -2.02 12.27
N GLY A 240 -2.88 -1.40 11.18
CA GLY A 240 -2.38 -2.06 9.97
C GLY A 240 -0.88 -1.92 9.80
N ALA A 241 -0.28 -2.87 9.09
CA ALA A 241 1.02 -2.76 8.45
C ALA A 241 0.81 -2.76 6.92
N PRO A 242 0.46 -1.60 6.34
CA PRO A 242 0.09 -1.50 4.92
C PRO A 242 1.23 -1.96 4.02
N LEU A 243 0.93 -2.28 2.75
CA LEU A 243 1.91 -2.70 1.75
C LEU A 243 3.07 -1.69 1.61
N ARG A 244 2.80 -0.42 1.80
CA ARG A 244 3.80 0.65 1.74
C ARG A 244 3.55 1.65 2.86
N GLY A 245 4.64 2.23 3.36
CA GLY A 245 4.57 3.27 4.38
C GLY A 245 4.67 2.74 5.80
N GLN A 246 4.34 3.61 6.74
CA GLN A 246 4.37 3.29 8.16
C GLN A 246 3.08 2.57 8.55
N LYS A 247 3.13 1.88 9.70
CA LYS A 247 1.94 1.27 10.31
C LYS A 247 0.92 2.36 10.58
N ASP A 248 -0.33 2.10 10.25
CA ASP A 248 -1.42 3.07 10.25
C ASP A 248 -2.58 2.62 11.15
N VAL A 249 -3.54 3.53 11.34
CA VAL A 249 -4.77 3.29 12.09
C VAL A 249 -5.98 3.52 11.22
N SER A 250 -6.94 2.59 11.31
CA SER A 250 -8.25 2.73 10.71
C SER A 250 -9.30 2.78 11.81
N PHE A 251 -10.11 3.84 11.81
CA PHE A 251 -11.21 4.03 12.76
C PHE A 251 -12.52 3.63 12.11
N GLY A 252 -13.40 2.99 12.88
CA GLY A 252 -14.78 2.73 12.46
C GLY A 252 -15.68 2.29 13.60
N GLU A 253 -16.84 1.83 13.22
CA GLU A 253 -17.97 1.45 14.04
C GLU A 253 -18.57 0.13 13.54
N VAL A 254 -18.88 -0.77 14.47
CA VAL A 254 -19.49 -2.05 14.15
C VAL A 254 -20.94 -1.85 13.68
N SER A 255 -21.21 -2.14 12.40
CA SER A 255 -22.52 -2.00 11.78
C SER A 255 -23.33 -3.30 11.77
N ARG A 256 -22.67 -4.46 11.89
CA ARG A 256 -23.35 -5.76 11.98
C ARG A 256 -22.57 -6.70 12.90
N VAL A 257 -23.28 -7.34 13.82
CA VAL A 257 -22.69 -8.34 14.71
C VAL A 257 -23.09 -9.73 14.23
N GLU A 258 -22.09 -10.56 13.93
CA GLU A 258 -22.27 -11.97 13.58
C GLU A 258 -21.31 -12.84 14.43
N PRO A 259 -21.64 -14.10 14.71
CA PRO A 259 -20.87 -14.94 15.64
C PRO A 259 -19.39 -15.12 15.28
N HIS A 260 -19.05 -15.17 13.98
CA HIS A 260 -17.69 -15.45 13.49
C HIS A 260 -17.13 -14.35 12.58
N ALA A 261 -17.88 -13.25 12.37
CA ALA A 261 -17.60 -12.26 11.33
C ALA A 261 -18.40 -10.97 11.51
N SER A 262 -18.02 -10.12 12.47
CA SER A 262 -18.71 -8.82 12.58
C SER A 262 -18.26 -7.87 11.48
N VAL A 263 -19.15 -7.00 11.02
CA VAL A 263 -18.87 -6.00 9.97
C VAL A 263 -18.74 -4.63 10.60
N ALA A 264 -17.73 -3.88 10.19
CA ALA A 264 -17.48 -2.51 10.63
C ALA A 264 -17.18 -1.58 9.46
N ASP A 265 -17.50 -0.30 9.61
CA ASP A 265 -17.42 0.72 8.55
C ASP A 265 -16.05 1.43 8.46
N PHE A 266 -14.95 0.68 8.58
CA PHE A 266 -13.59 1.23 8.39
C PHE A 266 -12.93 0.71 7.11
N ARG A 267 -12.10 1.57 6.51
CA ARG A 267 -11.29 1.24 5.32
C ARG A 267 -9.93 0.72 5.72
N LEU A 268 -9.57 -0.43 5.20
CA LEU A 268 -8.22 -0.98 5.31
C LEU A 268 -7.41 -0.61 4.07
N ALA A 269 -6.19 -0.10 4.26
CA ALA A 269 -5.25 0.04 3.17
C ALA A 269 -4.80 -1.35 2.66
N PRO A 270 -4.42 -1.50 1.37
CA PRO A 270 -3.90 -2.76 0.85
C PRO A 270 -2.77 -3.32 1.73
N GLY A 271 -2.86 -4.61 2.08
CA GLY A 271 -1.93 -5.28 2.97
C GLY A 271 -2.18 -5.09 4.49
N SER A 272 -3.21 -4.33 4.88
CA SER A 272 -3.53 -4.06 6.31
C SER A 272 -4.45 -5.09 6.97
N THR A 273 -4.94 -6.06 6.19
CA THR A 273 -5.76 -7.19 6.65
C THR A 273 -4.96 -8.06 7.62
N GLY A 274 -5.55 -8.50 8.72
CA GLY A 274 -4.96 -9.40 9.73
C GLY A 274 -4.33 -8.70 10.92
N GLY A 275 -4.35 -7.37 10.95
CA GLY A 275 -3.89 -6.57 12.08
C GLY A 275 -4.86 -6.62 13.27
N PRO A 276 -4.42 -6.24 14.48
CA PRO A 276 -5.28 -6.25 15.66
C PRO A 276 -6.34 -5.16 15.59
N VAL A 277 -7.53 -5.48 16.08
CA VAL A 277 -8.66 -4.56 16.24
C VAL A 277 -8.92 -4.36 17.73
N PHE A 278 -8.92 -3.10 18.15
CA PHE A 278 -9.12 -2.68 19.53
C PHE A 278 -10.51 -2.04 19.70
N ASN A 279 -11.11 -2.22 20.87
CA ASN A 279 -12.15 -1.32 21.33
C ASN A 279 -11.54 0.01 21.79
N THR A 280 -12.38 1.02 22.03
CA THR A 280 -11.92 2.32 22.53
C THR A 280 -11.21 2.25 23.88
N GLY A 281 -11.44 1.23 24.68
CA GLY A 281 -10.75 0.94 25.95
C GLY A 281 -9.38 0.27 25.79
N GLY A 282 -8.88 0.08 24.57
CA GLY A 282 -7.57 -0.54 24.31
C GLY A 282 -7.52 -2.07 24.46
N GLY A 283 -8.67 -2.72 24.69
CA GLY A 283 -8.79 -4.17 24.68
C GLY A 283 -8.92 -4.71 23.26
N VAL A 284 -8.21 -5.80 22.96
CA VAL A 284 -8.27 -6.45 21.64
C VAL A 284 -9.58 -7.22 21.52
N VAL A 285 -10.36 -6.88 20.51
CA VAL A 285 -11.67 -7.50 20.23
C VAL A 285 -11.61 -8.46 19.04
N GLY A 286 -10.57 -8.39 18.23
CA GLY A 286 -10.39 -9.28 17.09
C GLY A 286 -9.22 -8.91 16.18
N LEU A 287 -9.26 -9.43 14.96
CA LEU A 287 -8.34 -9.08 13.89
C LEU A 287 -9.10 -8.63 12.64
N SER A 288 -8.54 -7.65 11.93
CA SER A 288 -9.15 -7.05 10.74
C SER A 288 -9.15 -8.06 9.59
N SER A 289 -10.20 -8.09 8.79
CA SER A 289 -10.32 -8.94 7.60
C SER A 289 -11.09 -8.20 6.50
N VAL A 290 -10.99 -8.69 5.26
CA VAL A 290 -11.73 -8.14 4.12
C VAL A 290 -13.03 -8.92 3.90
N VAL A 291 -14.07 -8.23 3.42
CA VAL A 291 -15.32 -8.86 2.99
C VAL A 291 -15.08 -9.61 1.68
N ASP A 292 -15.64 -10.81 1.54
CA ASP A 292 -15.39 -11.75 0.42
C ASP A 292 -15.94 -11.34 -0.96
N ASP A 293 -16.61 -10.19 -1.07
CA ASP A 293 -17.36 -9.82 -2.29
C ASP A 293 -16.47 -9.23 -3.39
N GLN A 294 -16.65 -9.73 -4.62
CA GLN A 294 -15.95 -9.33 -5.86
C GLN A 294 -16.26 -7.91 -6.37
N ASP A 295 -16.89 -7.07 -5.55
CA ASP A 295 -17.30 -5.70 -5.90
C ASP A 295 -16.54 -4.67 -5.03
N GLU A 296 -15.23 -4.56 -5.25
CA GLU A 296 -14.33 -3.59 -4.59
C GLU A 296 -14.78 -2.12 -4.77
N ARG A 297 -15.64 -1.85 -5.76
CA ARG A 297 -16.01 -0.49 -6.17
C ARG A 297 -17.02 0.21 -5.26
N ARG A 298 -17.63 -0.47 -4.28
CA ARG A 298 -18.81 0.10 -3.58
C ARG A 298 -18.97 -0.08 -2.07
N ARG A 299 -18.05 -0.67 -1.29
CA ARG A 299 -18.25 -0.78 0.17
C ARG A 299 -17.06 -0.29 1.01
N ARG A 300 -17.35 0.47 2.06
CA ARG A 300 -16.40 0.93 3.09
C ARG A 300 -16.34 -0.08 4.25
N ASP A 301 -16.66 -1.34 3.98
CA ASP A 301 -16.95 -2.32 5.00
C ASP A 301 -15.76 -3.27 5.15
N ALA A 302 -15.31 -3.48 6.38
CA ALA A 302 -14.33 -4.49 6.76
C ALA A 302 -15.00 -5.53 7.66
N ARG A 303 -14.43 -6.74 7.67
CA ARG A 303 -14.82 -7.80 8.60
C ARG A 303 -13.88 -7.77 9.80
N ILE A 304 -14.38 -8.14 10.97
CA ILE A 304 -13.59 -8.39 12.17
C ILE A 304 -13.79 -9.86 12.54
N VAL A 305 -12.69 -10.61 12.58
CA VAL A 305 -12.67 -11.97 13.12
C VAL A 305 -12.53 -11.86 14.64
N PRO A 306 -13.45 -12.44 15.43
CA PRO A 306 -13.46 -12.29 16.89
C PRO A 306 -12.18 -12.78 17.58
N VAL A 307 -11.77 -12.11 18.67
CA VAL A 307 -10.62 -12.54 19.48
C VAL A 307 -10.79 -13.96 20.05
N ALA A 308 -12.02 -14.38 20.32
CA ALA A 308 -12.31 -15.74 20.79
C ALA A 308 -11.89 -16.81 19.77
N ASP A 309 -12.10 -16.56 18.47
CA ASP A 309 -11.65 -17.45 17.40
C ASP A 309 -10.12 -17.50 17.36
N ALA A 310 -9.45 -16.36 17.58
CA ALA A 310 -7.98 -16.33 17.69
C ALA A 310 -7.48 -17.13 18.91
N CYS A 311 -8.13 -17.02 20.06
CA CYS A 311 -7.77 -17.75 21.27
C CYS A 311 -7.82 -19.28 21.08
N GLU A 312 -8.85 -19.79 20.39
CA GLU A 312 -8.95 -21.22 20.07
C GLU A 312 -7.80 -21.73 19.19
N VAL A 313 -7.41 -20.92 18.20
CA VAL A 313 -6.32 -21.28 17.27
C VAL A 313 -4.96 -21.14 17.93
N VAL A 314 -4.74 -20.11 18.77
CA VAL A 314 -3.51 -19.95 19.56
C VAL A 314 -3.31 -21.14 20.50
N ARG A 315 -4.35 -21.60 21.21
CA ARG A 315 -4.26 -22.79 22.07
C ARG A 315 -3.89 -24.06 21.27
N SER A 316 -4.36 -24.15 20.03
CA SER A 316 -3.99 -25.25 19.13
C SER A 316 -2.54 -25.12 18.65
N ALA A 317 -2.09 -23.90 18.38
CA ALA A 317 -0.72 -23.60 17.96
C ALA A 317 0.30 -23.83 19.08
N GLU A 318 -0.02 -23.49 20.32
CA GLU A 318 0.82 -23.78 21.49
C GLU A 318 1.09 -25.29 21.63
N LYS A 319 0.10 -26.14 21.34
CA LYS A 319 0.28 -27.60 21.32
C LYS A 319 1.16 -28.04 20.15
N ALA A 320 0.94 -27.48 18.95
CA ALA A 320 1.74 -27.80 17.78
C ALA A 320 3.21 -27.36 17.93
N MET A 321 3.45 -26.24 18.62
CA MET A 321 4.78 -25.69 18.88
C MET A 321 5.66 -26.65 19.69
N GLN A 322 5.07 -27.51 20.55
CA GLN A 322 5.81 -28.47 21.38
C GLN A 322 6.55 -29.54 20.56
N THR A 323 6.05 -29.85 19.35
CA THR A 323 6.64 -30.86 18.46
C THR A 323 7.21 -30.27 17.17
N ALA A 324 6.94 -28.99 16.90
CA ALA A 324 7.46 -28.28 15.75
C ALA A 324 8.95 -27.96 15.91
N GLU A 325 9.68 -28.03 14.81
CA GLU A 325 11.07 -27.55 14.76
C GLU A 325 11.09 -26.02 14.81
N ARG A 326 12.00 -25.50 15.63
CA ARG A 326 12.16 -24.07 15.88
C ARG A 326 12.52 -23.30 14.59
N PRO A 327 11.89 -22.14 14.31
CA PRO A 327 12.25 -21.28 13.20
C PRO A 327 13.69 -20.78 13.31
N VAL A 328 14.30 -20.47 12.16
CA VAL A 328 15.67 -19.95 12.12
C VAL A 328 15.69 -18.50 12.60
N ALA A 329 16.60 -18.18 13.51
CA ALA A 329 16.75 -16.83 14.08
C ALA A 329 17.34 -15.79 13.11
N THR A 330 17.99 -16.24 12.03
CA THR A 330 18.70 -15.38 11.08
C THR A 330 17.76 -14.38 10.41
N ARG A 331 18.14 -13.10 10.44
CA ARG A 331 17.41 -12.04 9.73
C ARG A 331 17.55 -12.21 8.23
N LEU A 332 16.43 -12.05 7.54
CA LEU A 332 16.32 -12.05 6.10
C LEU A 332 16.66 -10.66 5.53
N PRO A 333 17.15 -10.58 4.29
CA PRO A 333 17.32 -9.31 3.59
C PRO A 333 16.00 -8.55 3.49
N VAL A 334 16.06 -7.23 3.64
CA VAL A 334 14.92 -6.32 3.48
C VAL A 334 15.11 -5.45 2.25
N GLU A 335 14.03 -4.86 1.77
CA GLU A 335 14.10 -3.86 0.70
C GLU A 335 14.90 -2.63 1.16
N PRO A 336 15.63 -1.98 0.25
CA PRO A 336 16.31 -0.74 0.58
C PRO A 336 15.31 0.33 1.03
N LEU A 337 15.55 0.92 2.21
CA LEU A 337 14.63 1.87 2.85
C LEU A 337 14.45 3.17 2.07
N ARG A 338 15.46 3.59 1.31
CA ARG A 338 15.38 4.78 0.46
C ARG A 338 14.78 4.36 -0.88
N PRO A 339 13.66 4.95 -1.33
CA PRO A 339 13.11 4.65 -2.64
C PRO A 339 14.03 5.14 -3.76
N PHE A 340 13.82 4.62 -4.98
CA PHE A 340 14.44 5.18 -6.18
C PHE A 340 13.73 6.49 -6.53
N PRO A 341 14.40 7.65 -6.58
CA PRO A 341 13.75 8.90 -6.97
C PRO A 341 13.27 8.85 -8.42
N VAL A 342 12.02 9.25 -8.64
CA VAL A 342 11.36 9.17 -9.95
C VAL A 342 12.11 9.99 -11.01
N ASP A 343 12.62 11.16 -10.65
CA ASP A 343 13.42 12.03 -11.52
C ASP A 343 14.76 11.36 -11.93
N ALA A 344 15.43 10.71 -10.99
CA ALA A 344 16.65 9.96 -11.26
C ALA A 344 16.38 8.74 -12.15
N LEU A 345 15.23 8.09 -11.97
CA LEU A 345 14.78 6.94 -12.74
C LEU A 345 14.46 7.32 -14.19
N ASP A 346 13.73 8.42 -14.37
CA ASP A 346 13.40 8.99 -15.68
C ASP A 346 14.65 9.41 -16.45
N ALA A 347 15.55 10.13 -15.78
CA ALA A 347 16.81 10.55 -16.36
C ALA A 347 17.69 9.35 -16.74
N ALA A 348 17.69 8.29 -15.94
CA ALA A 348 18.40 7.05 -16.24
C ALA A 348 17.82 6.36 -17.47
N GLY A 349 16.48 6.27 -17.58
CA GLY A 349 15.79 5.71 -18.74
C GLY A 349 16.11 6.47 -20.03
N GLN A 350 16.10 7.80 -19.99
CA GLN A 350 16.40 8.65 -21.16
C GLN A 350 17.86 8.56 -21.63
N ARG A 351 18.82 8.43 -20.70
CA ARG A 351 20.25 8.38 -21.01
C ARG A 351 20.74 6.98 -21.36
N ARG A 352 19.93 5.95 -21.13
CA ARG A 352 20.35 4.56 -21.31
C ARG A 352 20.62 4.27 -22.77
N GLN A 353 21.82 3.78 -23.06
CA GLN A 353 22.19 3.30 -24.39
C GLN A 353 21.71 1.86 -24.57
N GLY A 354 20.89 1.60 -25.59
CA GLY A 354 20.37 0.26 -25.91
C GLY A 354 18.89 0.05 -25.58
N SER A 355 18.37 -1.15 -25.86
CA SER A 355 16.93 -1.46 -25.72
C SER A 355 16.45 -1.44 -24.27
N LEU A 356 15.31 -0.79 -23.99
CA LEU A 356 14.59 -0.84 -22.71
C LEU A 356 13.87 -2.18 -22.46
N SER A 357 14.08 -3.18 -23.30
CA SER A 357 13.66 -4.55 -23.05
C SER A 357 14.37 -5.14 -21.82
N ALA A 358 13.66 -6.00 -21.10
CA ALA A 358 14.23 -6.79 -20.02
C ALA A 358 15.46 -7.59 -20.49
N TYR A 359 16.45 -7.77 -19.62
CA TYR A 359 17.56 -8.65 -19.96
C TYR A 359 17.10 -10.10 -19.87
N GLN A 360 17.48 -10.90 -20.86
CA GLN A 360 17.07 -12.30 -20.95
C GLN A 360 18.27 -13.23 -20.96
N LEU A 361 18.10 -14.37 -20.30
CA LEU A 361 18.99 -15.50 -20.32
C LEU A 361 18.12 -16.75 -20.43
N SER A 362 18.54 -17.72 -21.23
CA SER A 362 17.80 -18.97 -21.36
C SER A 362 18.59 -20.16 -20.84
N SER A 363 17.83 -21.13 -20.37
CA SER A 363 18.30 -22.43 -19.94
C SER A 363 17.61 -23.52 -20.77
N SER A 364 17.85 -24.80 -20.49
CA SER A 364 17.16 -25.88 -21.21
C SER A 364 15.67 -25.83 -20.93
N ASP A 365 15.29 -25.66 -19.67
CA ASP A 365 13.89 -25.79 -19.24
C ASP A 365 13.24 -24.44 -18.90
N PHE A 366 14.02 -23.36 -18.76
CA PHE A 366 13.52 -22.07 -18.30
C PHE A 366 14.04 -20.89 -19.13
N ASP A 367 13.21 -19.86 -19.27
CA ASP A 367 13.62 -18.51 -19.62
C ASP A 367 13.73 -17.67 -18.35
N ILE A 368 14.81 -16.90 -18.25
CA ILE A 368 15.17 -16.11 -17.09
C ILE A 368 15.22 -14.65 -17.52
N THR A 369 14.45 -13.82 -16.83
CA THR A 369 14.31 -12.40 -17.13
C THR A 369 14.79 -11.58 -15.95
N PHE A 370 15.72 -10.66 -16.19
CA PHE A 370 16.15 -9.67 -15.20
C PHE A 370 15.45 -8.34 -15.47
N LEU A 371 14.80 -7.81 -14.45
CA LEU A 371 14.11 -6.53 -14.48
C LEU A 371 14.77 -5.60 -13.47
N THR A 372 15.17 -4.43 -13.94
CA THR A 372 15.66 -3.33 -13.13
C THR A 372 14.62 -2.21 -13.13
N PRO A 373 14.63 -1.32 -12.13
CA PRO A 373 13.72 -0.17 -12.08
C PRO A 373 13.71 0.62 -13.39
N VAL A 374 14.89 0.88 -13.94
CA VAL A 374 15.07 1.65 -15.18
C VAL A 374 14.37 1.00 -16.37
N LEU A 375 14.39 -0.34 -16.45
CA LEU A 375 13.72 -1.09 -17.51
C LEU A 375 12.20 -1.09 -17.33
N VAL A 376 11.74 -1.28 -16.09
CA VAL A 376 10.31 -1.27 -15.75
C VAL A 376 9.71 0.10 -16.12
N SER A 377 10.27 1.19 -15.62
CA SER A 377 9.78 2.55 -15.89
C SER A 377 9.95 2.97 -17.35
N GLY A 378 11.10 2.68 -17.95
CA GLY A 378 11.35 3.03 -19.34
C GLY A 378 10.36 2.37 -20.31
N SER A 379 10.00 1.10 -20.06
CA SER A 379 9.03 0.37 -20.88
C SER A 379 7.61 0.98 -20.80
N GLN A 380 7.19 1.41 -19.61
CA GLN A 380 5.89 2.07 -19.39
C GLN A 380 5.81 3.42 -20.09
N HIS A 381 6.85 4.25 -20.00
CA HIS A 381 6.90 5.57 -20.65
C HIS A 381 6.86 5.43 -22.18
N SER A 382 7.55 4.42 -22.74
CA SER A 382 7.54 4.15 -24.18
C SER A 382 6.15 3.74 -24.67
N ALA A 383 5.45 2.87 -23.91
CA ALA A 383 4.09 2.44 -24.22
C ALA A 383 3.07 3.60 -24.13
N GLN A 384 3.18 4.44 -23.10
CA GLN A 384 2.34 5.64 -22.93
C GLN A 384 2.52 6.60 -24.12
N GLN A 385 3.77 6.88 -24.52
CA GLN A 385 4.07 7.75 -25.66
C GLN A 385 3.56 7.16 -27.00
N ALA A 386 3.70 5.85 -27.21
CA ALA A 386 3.15 5.19 -28.39
C ALA A 386 1.62 5.33 -28.47
N ASN A 387 0.91 5.17 -27.34
CA ASN A 387 -0.55 5.33 -27.28
C ASN A 387 -0.99 6.78 -27.52
N THR A 388 -0.28 7.77 -26.98
CA THR A 388 -0.58 9.20 -27.23
C THR A 388 -0.36 9.60 -28.69
N ARG A 389 0.65 9.03 -29.37
CA ARG A 389 0.92 9.28 -30.80
C ARG A 389 -0.07 8.56 -31.72
N ALA A 390 -0.61 7.42 -31.30
CA ALA A 390 -1.58 6.65 -32.06
C ALA A 390 -3.02 7.18 -31.98
N GLY A 391 -3.28 8.24 -31.18
CA GLY A 391 -4.63 8.80 -31.03
C GLY A 391 -5.66 7.81 -30.46
N SER A 392 -5.21 6.70 -29.85
CA SER A 392 -6.09 5.66 -29.34
C SER A 392 -6.64 6.07 -27.97
N THR A 393 -7.94 6.30 -27.90
CA THR A 393 -8.72 6.40 -26.64
C THR A 393 -9.19 5.03 -26.14
N ARG A 394 -8.83 3.94 -26.82
CA ARG A 394 -9.14 2.57 -26.38
C ARG A 394 -7.98 1.97 -25.61
N ALA A 395 -8.29 1.45 -24.42
CA ALA A 395 -7.43 0.53 -23.70
C ALA A 395 -7.01 -0.62 -24.64
N PRO A 396 -5.75 -1.08 -24.58
CA PRO A 396 -5.24 -2.09 -25.50
C PRO A 396 -6.08 -3.37 -25.44
N ASP A 397 -6.55 -3.81 -26.61
CA ASP A 397 -7.27 -5.07 -26.78
C ASP A 397 -6.30 -6.24 -26.50
N VAL A 398 -6.60 -7.05 -25.48
CA VAL A 398 -5.73 -8.11 -24.93
C VAL A 398 -5.68 -9.38 -25.82
N GLN A 399 -6.20 -9.34 -27.05
CA GLN A 399 -6.50 -10.56 -27.81
C GLN A 399 -5.61 -10.92 -29.02
N GLN A 400 -4.37 -10.44 -29.11
CA GLN A 400 -3.42 -10.98 -30.10
C GLN A 400 -2.09 -11.36 -29.47
N GLY A 401 -1.91 -12.68 -29.27
CA GLY A 401 -0.66 -13.31 -28.83
C GLY A 401 -0.25 -12.88 -27.43
N ARG A 402 -0.50 -13.74 -26.43
CA ARG A 402 -0.27 -13.50 -25.00
C ARG A 402 1.22 -13.28 -24.66
N GLN A 403 1.80 -12.16 -25.07
CA GLN A 403 3.00 -11.59 -24.47
C GLN A 403 2.55 -10.99 -23.15
N VAL A 404 2.70 -11.78 -22.08
CA VAL A 404 2.57 -11.32 -20.71
C VAL A 404 3.48 -10.11 -20.55
N ALA A 405 2.93 -8.95 -20.21
CA ALA A 405 3.72 -7.75 -20.00
C ALA A 405 4.83 -8.08 -18.97
N PRO A 406 6.06 -7.59 -19.14
CA PRO A 406 7.13 -7.81 -18.16
C PRO A 406 6.76 -7.40 -16.73
N THR A 407 5.72 -6.58 -16.57
CA THR A 407 5.17 -6.04 -15.32
C THR A 407 3.98 -6.80 -14.75
N ASP A 408 3.53 -7.89 -15.39
CA ASP A 408 2.49 -8.75 -14.84
C ASP A 408 3.11 -9.73 -13.85
N PHE A 409 3.07 -9.35 -12.57
CA PHE A 409 3.70 -10.03 -11.44
C PHE A 409 2.73 -10.87 -10.60
N GLY A 410 1.55 -11.23 -11.12
CA GLY A 410 0.62 -12.16 -10.47
C GLY A 410 0.21 -11.76 -9.06
N GLY A 411 -0.68 -10.78 -8.92
CA GLY A 411 -1.15 -10.26 -7.63
C GLY A 411 -0.19 -9.26 -6.96
N TRP A 412 1.07 -9.20 -7.39
CA TRP A 412 2.08 -8.25 -6.90
C TRP A 412 2.22 -6.97 -7.73
N SER A 413 1.28 -6.68 -8.63
CA SER A 413 1.33 -5.49 -9.48
C SER A 413 1.42 -4.19 -8.67
N GLU A 414 0.65 -4.07 -7.59
CA GLU A 414 0.67 -2.91 -6.68
C GLU A 414 2.02 -2.72 -5.98
N TYR A 415 2.72 -3.81 -5.67
CA TYR A 415 4.06 -3.77 -5.09
C TYR A 415 5.12 -3.27 -6.08
N PHE A 416 4.95 -3.53 -7.37
CA PHE A 416 5.88 -3.02 -8.40
C PHE A 416 5.43 -1.69 -9.02
N ALA A 417 4.25 -1.17 -8.66
CA ALA A 417 3.71 0.09 -9.17
C ALA A 417 4.63 1.30 -8.92
N ASP A 418 5.19 1.45 -7.71
CA ASP A 418 6.14 2.55 -7.42
C ASP A 418 7.61 2.14 -7.63
N VAL A 419 7.84 1.06 -8.36
CA VAL A 419 9.15 0.68 -8.90
C VAL A 419 10.27 0.66 -7.83
N PRO A 420 10.20 -0.25 -6.85
CA PRO A 420 11.17 -0.32 -5.75
C PRO A 420 12.61 -0.50 -6.28
N PRO A 421 13.65 0.01 -5.57
CA PRO A 421 15.05 -0.05 -6.00
C PRO A 421 15.67 -1.45 -5.83
N VAL A 422 15.06 -2.46 -6.44
CA VAL A 422 15.42 -3.87 -6.31
C VAL A 422 15.69 -4.50 -7.66
N LEU A 423 16.52 -5.54 -7.68
CA LEU A 423 16.70 -6.39 -8.86
C LEU A 423 15.68 -7.52 -8.82
N VAL A 424 14.87 -7.64 -9.85
CA VAL A 424 13.89 -8.73 -9.97
C VAL A 424 14.39 -9.75 -10.99
N VAL A 425 14.36 -11.02 -10.62
CA VAL A 425 14.69 -12.16 -11.47
C VAL A 425 13.46 -13.04 -11.59
N ARG A 426 12.84 -13.02 -12.77
CA ARG A 426 11.70 -13.88 -13.11
C ARG A 426 12.20 -15.13 -13.84
N VAL A 427 11.70 -16.30 -13.46
CA VAL A 427 12.02 -17.59 -14.08
C VAL A 427 10.73 -18.20 -14.59
N THR A 428 10.59 -18.28 -15.91
CA THR A 428 9.42 -18.83 -16.58
C THR A 428 9.78 -20.18 -17.20
N PRO A 429 9.03 -21.26 -16.91
CA PRO A 429 9.27 -22.55 -17.55
C PRO A 429 8.92 -22.49 -19.04
N LYS A 430 9.74 -23.14 -19.86
CA LYS A 430 9.48 -23.31 -21.28
C LYS A 430 8.37 -24.33 -21.47
N LEU A 431 7.31 -23.93 -22.17
CA LEU A 431 6.16 -24.78 -22.43
C LEU A 431 6.45 -25.68 -23.65
N PRO A 432 6.44 -27.03 -23.52
CA PRO A 432 6.53 -27.92 -24.67
C PRO A 432 5.22 -27.90 -25.48
N PRO A 433 5.25 -28.26 -26.78
CA PRO A 433 4.08 -28.22 -27.66
C PRO A 433 2.99 -29.27 -27.38
N ILE A 434 3.11 -30.14 -26.35
CA ILE A 434 2.24 -31.31 -26.15
C ILE A 434 1.52 -31.28 -24.78
N LYS A 435 0.25 -31.69 -24.78
CA LYS A 435 -0.76 -31.69 -23.68
C LYS A 435 -0.41 -32.39 -22.36
N HIS A 436 0.79 -32.95 -22.17
CA HIS A 436 1.20 -33.55 -20.89
C HIS A 436 2.25 -32.66 -20.21
N PHE A 437 1.76 -31.67 -19.47
CA PHE A 437 2.56 -30.60 -18.88
C PHE A 437 3.03 -30.98 -17.47
N LYS A 438 4.35 -31.00 -17.23
CA LYS A 438 4.97 -31.17 -15.90
C LYS A 438 6.25 -30.35 -15.58
N PRO A 439 6.77 -29.39 -16.40
CA PRO A 439 7.89 -28.58 -15.96
C PRO A 439 7.39 -27.32 -15.24
N GLY A 440 6.93 -27.47 -13.99
CA GLY A 440 6.81 -26.31 -13.10
C GLY A 440 8.19 -25.88 -12.61
N PHE A 441 8.38 -24.58 -12.39
CA PHE A 441 9.53 -24.08 -11.64
C PHE A 441 9.40 -24.49 -10.16
N SER A 442 10.49 -25.00 -9.57
CA SER A 442 10.53 -25.34 -8.15
C SER A 442 11.21 -24.25 -7.33
N ARG A 443 12.49 -23.94 -7.63
CA ARG A 443 13.26 -22.93 -6.89
C ARG A 443 14.48 -22.42 -7.67
N LEU A 444 15.00 -21.27 -7.24
CA LEU A 444 16.22 -20.64 -7.73
C LEU A 444 17.18 -20.42 -6.56
N ARG A 445 18.48 -20.67 -6.79
CA ARG A 445 19.57 -20.19 -5.94
C ARG A 445 20.47 -19.28 -6.76
N ALA A 446 20.71 -18.06 -6.29
CA ALA A 446 21.70 -17.17 -6.86
C ALA A 446 23.01 -17.26 -6.08
N LEU A 447 24.15 -17.31 -6.78
CA LEU A 447 25.48 -17.39 -6.19
C LEU A 447 26.34 -16.21 -6.64
N CYS A 448 26.97 -15.52 -5.68
CA CYS A 448 28.05 -14.57 -5.88
C CYS A 448 29.39 -15.27 -5.59
N GLY A 449 30.09 -15.67 -6.64
CA GLY A 449 31.20 -16.62 -6.57
C GLY A 449 30.69 -17.99 -6.13
N ASN A 450 31.04 -18.38 -4.90
CA ASN A 450 30.57 -19.63 -4.28
C ASN A 450 29.61 -19.37 -3.11
N VAL A 451 29.32 -18.11 -2.80
CA VAL A 451 28.44 -17.73 -1.69
C VAL A 451 27.01 -17.61 -2.21
N GLN A 452 26.08 -18.30 -1.57
CA GLN A 452 24.67 -18.16 -1.89
C GLN A 452 24.16 -16.79 -1.41
N VAL A 453 23.49 -16.09 -2.31
CA VAL A 453 22.80 -14.84 -2.03
C VAL A 453 21.36 -15.17 -1.66
N THR A 454 20.96 -14.78 -0.45
CA THR A 454 19.57 -14.88 -0.02
C THR A 454 18.76 -13.79 -0.72
N PRO A 455 17.67 -14.13 -1.43
CA PRO A 455 16.78 -13.12 -1.99
C PRO A 455 16.05 -12.36 -0.87
N ILE A 456 15.67 -11.12 -1.14
CA ILE A 456 14.70 -10.38 -0.34
C ILE A 456 13.37 -11.14 -0.39
N HIS A 457 12.90 -11.51 -1.58
CA HIS A 457 11.64 -12.23 -1.75
C HIS A 457 11.81 -13.43 -2.69
N PRO A 458 11.61 -14.69 -2.25
CA PRO A 458 11.67 -15.89 -3.09
C PRO A 458 10.27 -16.41 -3.45
N PHE A 459 9.55 -15.73 -4.33
CA PHE A 459 8.16 -16.09 -4.63
C PHE A 459 8.05 -17.13 -5.75
N THR A 460 6.98 -17.93 -5.68
CA THR A 460 6.53 -18.81 -6.76
C THR A 460 5.12 -18.40 -7.15
N LEU A 461 4.97 -17.92 -8.38
CA LEU A 461 3.68 -17.54 -8.96
C LEU A 461 3.03 -18.77 -9.57
N GLU A 462 1.78 -19.05 -9.21
CA GLU A 462 1.02 -20.17 -9.75
C GLU A 462 -0.10 -19.64 -10.65
N GLN A 463 -0.11 -20.10 -11.90
CA GLN A 463 -1.16 -19.79 -12.86
C GLN A 463 -1.84 -21.09 -13.29
N ARG A 464 -3.09 -21.29 -12.85
CA ARG A 464 -3.88 -22.44 -13.28
C ARG A 464 -4.18 -22.40 -14.77
N VAL A 465 -4.02 -23.54 -15.43
CA VAL A 465 -4.29 -23.74 -16.86
C VAL A 465 -5.43 -24.74 -17.07
N SER A 466 -5.62 -25.66 -16.13
CA SER A 466 -6.77 -26.55 -16.05
C SER A 466 -7.17 -26.76 -14.59
N GLU A 467 -8.15 -27.63 -14.32
CA GLU A 467 -8.50 -28.02 -12.94
C GLU A 467 -7.35 -28.74 -12.23
N THR A 468 -6.47 -29.43 -12.97
CA THR A 468 -5.38 -30.25 -12.43
C THR A 468 -3.99 -29.68 -12.70
N ASP A 469 -3.86 -28.79 -13.68
CA ASP A 469 -2.57 -28.28 -14.15
C ASP A 469 -2.41 -26.80 -13.82
N ALA A 470 -1.24 -26.46 -13.29
CA ALA A 470 -0.81 -25.08 -13.09
C ALA A 470 0.61 -24.88 -13.61
N ILE A 471 0.85 -23.73 -14.22
CA ILE A 471 2.18 -23.25 -14.55
C ILE A 471 2.72 -22.54 -13.32
N ARG A 472 3.91 -22.94 -12.88
CA ARG A 472 4.63 -22.28 -11.79
C ARG A 472 5.84 -21.53 -12.33
N GLU A 473 5.94 -20.26 -11.95
CA GLU A 473 7.05 -19.38 -12.30
C GLU A 473 7.75 -18.91 -11.01
N GLY A 474 9.05 -18.65 -11.10
CA GLY A 474 9.82 -18.04 -10.02
C GLY A 474 9.84 -16.52 -10.14
N LEU A 475 9.67 -15.82 -9.03
CA LEU A 475 9.85 -14.38 -8.92
C LEU A 475 10.76 -14.08 -7.72
N TYR A 476 12.02 -13.75 -8.00
CA TYR A 476 13.05 -13.57 -6.99
C TYR A 476 13.50 -12.12 -6.95
N VAL A 477 13.35 -11.47 -5.79
CA VAL A 477 13.75 -10.08 -5.58
C VAL A 477 15.05 -10.05 -4.81
N PHE A 478 16.03 -9.29 -5.28
CA PHE A 478 17.36 -9.17 -4.71
C PHE A 478 17.70 -7.72 -4.40
N ASP A 479 18.51 -7.53 -3.35
CA ASP A 479 19.14 -6.24 -3.09
C ASP A 479 20.05 -5.87 -4.28
N PRO A 480 20.01 -4.63 -4.78
CA PRO A 480 20.75 -4.21 -5.97
C PRO A 480 22.27 -4.32 -5.81
N GLN A 481 22.78 -4.43 -4.58
CA GLN A 481 24.19 -4.63 -4.28
C GLN A 481 24.58 -6.11 -4.16
N SER A 482 23.62 -7.03 -4.07
CA SER A 482 23.91 -8.45 -3.76
C SER A 482 24.45 -9.27 -4.94
N LEU A 483 24.17 -8.83 -6.17
CA LEU A 483 24.66 -9.45 -7.41
C LEU A 483 25.29 -8.36 -8.28
N GLY A 484 26.62 -8.35 -8.38
CA GLY A 484 27.34 -7.28 -9.09
C GLY A 484 28.76 -7.64 -9.52
N PRO A 485 29.52 -6.66 -10.07
CA PRO A 485 30.87 -6.88 -10.59
C PRO A 485 31.91 -7.27 -9.53
N HIS A 486 31.60 -7.05 -8.25
CA HIS A 486 32.41 -7.52 -7.12
C HIS A 486 32.36 -9.05 -6.97
N CYS A 487 31.33 -9.72 -7.51
CA CYS A 487 31.26 -11.17 -7.57
C CYS A 487 32.28 -11.69 -8.58
N LYS A 488 33.13 -12.64 -8.15
CA LYS A 488 34.06 -13.35 -9.07
C LYS A 488 33.31 -13.97 -10.27
N SER A 489 32.10 -14.46 -10.01
CA SER A 489 31.15 -14.94 -11.01
C SER A 489 29.73 -14.84 -10.45
N VAL A 490 28.72 -14.63 -11.28
CA VAL A 490 27.32 -14.79 -10.87
C VAL A 490 26.73 -16.04 -11.51
N LYS A 491 26.14 -16.93 -10.70
CA LYS A 491 25.51 -18.17 -11.18
C LYS A 491 24.09 -18.28 -10.64
N LEU A 492 23.18 -18.73 -11.51
CA LEU A 492 21.82 -19.10 -11.17
C LEU A 492 21.70 -20.61 -11.22
N VAL A 493 21.29 -21.25 -10.12
CA VAL A 493 21.04 -22.69 -10.03
C VAL A 493 19.53 -22.90 -9.92
N LEU A 494 18.97 -23.54 -10.95
CA LEU A 494 17.55 -23.70 -11.17
C LEU A 494 17.15 -25.15 -10.93
N TYR A 495 15.93 -25.33 -10.44
CA TYR A 495 15.35 -26.63 -10.11
C TYR A 495 13.93 -26.70 -10.68
N SER A 496 13.61 -27.81 -11.34
CA SER A 496 12.28 -28.09 -11.87
C SER A 496 11.51 -29.02 -10.94
N GLU A 497 10.18 -28.96 -10.97
CA GLU A 497 9.35 -29.89 -10.22
C GLU A 497 9.43 -31.32 -10.76
N LYS A 498 9.73 -31.47 -12.06
CA LYS A 498 9.90 -32.77 -12.70
C LYS A 498 11.15 -33.49 -12.20
N GLU A 499 12.24 -32.75 -12.00
CA GLU A 499 13.54 -33.28 -11.59
C GLU A 499 14.12 -32.44 -10.43
N PRO A 500 13.54 -32.52 -9.22
CA PRO A 500 13.87 -31.60 -8.11
C PRO A 500 15.31 -31.73 -7.59
N GLU A 501 15.97 -32.86 -7.85
CA GLU A 501 17.38 -33.09 -7.49
C GLU A 501 18.35 -32.65 -8.59
N LYS A 502 17.86 -32.47 -9.82
CA LYS A 502 18.70 -32.09 -10.96
C LYS A 502 18.92 -30.59 -10.98
N GLN A 503 20.18 -30.20 -10.93
CA GLN A 503 20.60 -28.81 -10.92
C GLN A 503 20.87 -28.33 -12.33
N GLU A 504 20.12 -27.33 -12.77
CA GLU A 504 20.46 -26.59 -13.97
C GLU A 504 21.21 -25.31 -13.60
N THR A 505 22.51 -25.27 -13.87
CA THR A 505 23.34 -24.08 -13.59
C THR A 505 23.48 -23.22 -14.83
N ARG A 506 23.28 -21.90 -14.66
CA ARG A 506 23.55 -20.89 -15.67
C ARG A 506 24.46 -19.81 -15.11
N ALA A 507 25.62 -19.64 -15.74
CA ALA A 507 26.50 -18.51 -15.48
C ALA A 507 25.92 -17.26 -16.15
N VAL A 508 25.84 -16.17 -15.41
CA VAL A 508 25.42 -14.88 -15.96
C VAL A 508 26.67 -14.20 -16.54
N ASP A 509 26.59 -13.80 -17.80
CA ASP A 509 27.68 -13.12 -18.49
C ASP A 509 28.14 -11.86 -17.74
N ARG A 510 29.45 -11.60 -17.75
CA ARG A 510 30.04 -10.49 -17.00
C ARG A 510 29.56 -9.12 -17.52
N GLN A 511 29.45 -8.94 -18.83
CA GLN A 511 28.95 -7.69 -19.40
C GLN A 511 27.47 -7.49 -19.07
N LEU A 512 26.69 -8.58 -19.01
CA LEU A 512 25.31 -8.50 -18.53
C LEU A 512 25.23 -8.05 -17.05
N ILE A 513 26.05 -8.62 -16.16
CA ILE A 513 26.12 -8.18 -14.76
C ILE A 513 26.55 -6.72 -14.65
N GLU A 514 27.52 -6.28 -15.45
CA GLU A 514 27.96 -4.88 -15.48
C GLU A 514 26.82 -3.95 -15.94
N ARG A 515 26.04 -4.32 -16.96
CA ARG A 515 24.88 -3.53 -17.40
C ARG A 515 23.78 -3.45 -16.34
N ILE A 516 23.40 -4.59 -15.74
CA ILE A 516 22.44 -4.63 -14.62
C ILE A 516 22.95 -3.73 -13.48
N TRP A 517 24.24 -3.83 -13.14
CA TRP A 517 24.84 -3.00 -12.11
C TRP A 517 24.77 -1.50 -12.44
N GLN A 518 24.99 -1.11 -13.70
CA GLN A 518 24.92 0.29 -14.11
C GLN A 518 23.50 0.87 -14.05
N ASP A 519 22.46 0.06 -14.27
CA ASP A 519 21.06 0.52 -14.12
C ASP A 519 20.77 1.04 -12.68
N PHE A 520 21.50 0.58 -11.67
CA PHE A 520 21.40 1.06 -10.28
C PHE A 520 22.44 2.13 -9.90
N ALA A 521 23.25 2.62 -10.84
CA ALA A 521 24.23 3.68 -10.54
C ALA A 521 23.62 4.97 -9.98
N PRO A 522 22.48 5.49 -10.51
CA PRO A 522 21.82 6.66 -9.94
C PRO A 522 21.40 6.43 -8.48
N TYR A 523 20.82 5.26 -8.20
CA TYR A 523 20.41 4.88 -6.85
C TYR A 523 21.60 4.83 -5.88
N ARG A 524 22.70 4.18 -6.27
CA ARG A 524 23.91 4.10 -5.42
C ARG A 524 24.52 5.48 -5.15
N ALA A 525 24.52 6.39 -6.13
CA ALA A 525 25.01 7.75 -5.93
C ALA A 525 24.21 8.50 -4.83
N LEU A 526 22.89 8.31 -4.81
CA LEU A 526 22.01 8.91 -3.80
C LEU A 526 22.20 8.30 -2.40
N VAL A 527 22.43 6.99 -2.33
CA VAL A 527 22.75 6.34 -1.06
C VAL A 527 24.05 6.90 -0.49
N ALA A 528 25.07 7.09 -1.34
CA ALA A 528 26.38 7.61 -0.95
C ALA A 528 26.38 9.09 -0.51
N THR A 529 25.54 9.95 -1.09
CA THR A 529 25.47 11.37 -0.68
C THR A 529 24.74 11.57 0.65
N GLY A 530 23.80 10.70 0.99
CA GLY A 530 23.02 10.80 2.24
C GLY A 530 23.60 10.02 3.44
N SER A 531 24.74 9.35 3.34
CA SER A 531 25.40 8.68 4.47
C SER A 531 26.35 9.61 5.25
N GLY A 532 26.56 10.84 4.80
CA GLY A 532 27.42 11.84 5.45
C GLY A 532 26.73 12.72 6.50
N GLY A 533 25.43 12.53 6.79
CA GLY A 533 24.64 13.45 7.64
C GLY A 533 23.84 12.80 8.77
N GLN A 534 24.07 11.53 9.08
CA GLN A 534 23.29 10.78 10.08
C GLN A 534 24.19 10.07 11.10
N ALA A 535 25.26 10.74 11.51
CA ALA A 535 25.93 10.54 12.78
C ALA A 535 25.68 11.82 13.60
N ASP A 536 25.15 11.66 14.81
CA ASP A 536 24.66 12.71 15.74
C ASP A 536 23.44 13.53 15.31
N ARG A 537 22.26 13.05 15.72
CA ARG A 537 21.25 13.85 16.43
C ARG A 537 20.19 12.97 17.09
#